data_AF-A0A084W9S6-F1
#
_entry.id   AF-A0A084W9S6-F1
#
_cell.length_a   1.000
_cell.length_b   1.000
_cell.length_c   1.000
_cell.angle_alpha   90.00
_cell.angle_beta   90.00
_cell.angle_gamma   90.00
#
_symmetry.space_group_name_H-M   'P 1'
#
loop_
_entity.id
_entity.type
_entity.pdbx_description
1 polymer ?
#
loop_
_entity_poly.entity_id
_entity_poly.type
_entity_poly.pdbx_seq_one_letter_code
_entity_poly.pdbx_strand_id
1 'polypeptide(L)'
;MAAFDFKTINAVVPSFDGKPENVKMFVKAIKIAKELAKDNELMLVRVLETKLTGKAAQTMSEDIMKVDEFIAEIKKRFEERQIH
;
A
#
# COMPACT_ATOMS: atom_id res chain seq x y z
N MET A 1 17.82 -13.90 10.52
CA MET A 1 16.75 -13.15 9.84
C MET A 1 16.10 -12.22 10.85
N ALA A 2 16.01 -10.92 10.58
CA ALA A 2 15.25 -10.02 11.45
C ALA A 2 13.76 -10.33 11.34
N ALA A 3 13.05 -10.41 12.47
CA ALA A 3 11.61 -10.62 12.47
C ALA A 3 10.91 -9.44 11.76
N PHE A 4 9.86 -9.74 10.99
CA PHE A 4 9.02 -8.72 10.37
C PHE A 4 8.29 -7.93 11.46
N ASP A 5 8.56 -6.62 11.55
CA ASP A 5 7.94 -5.74 12.54
C ASP A 5 6.54 -5.31 12.08
N PHE A 6 5.61 -6.26 12.16
CA PHE A 6 4.21 -6.07 11.79
C PHE A 6 3.57 -4.90 12.56
N LYS A 7 3.87 -4.76 13.85
CA LYS A 7 3.22 -3.75 14.71
C LYS A 7 3.58 -2.34 14.26
N THR A 8 4.86 -2.08 14.02
CA THR A 8 5.32 -0.77 13.55
C THR A 8 4.79 -0.46 12.15
N ILE A 9 4.86 -1.43 11.22
CA ILE A 9 4.33 -1.26 9.86
C ILE A 9 2.83 -0.95 9.87
N ASN A 10 2.07 -1.70 10.68
CA ASN A 10 0.62 -1.52 10.80
C ASN A 10 0.25 -0.16 11.41
N ALA A 11 1.13 0.45 12.22
CA ALA A 11 0.94 1.80 12.76
C ALA A 11 1.33 2.90 11.76
N VAL A 12 2.36 2.67 10.94
CA VAL A 12 2.85 3.66 9.96
C VAL A 12 1.93 3.78 8.75
N VAL A 13 1.36 2.66 8.28
CA VAL A 13 0.51 2.66 7.08
C VAL A 13 -0.95 2.91 7.47
N PRO A 14 -1.54 4.06 7.07
CA PRO A 14 -2.95 4.34 7.32
C PRO A 14 -3.84 3.47 6.41
N SER A 15 -5.12 3.32 6.76
CA SER A 15 -6.08 2.73 5.83
C SER A 15 -6.32 3.65 4.63
N PHE A 16 -6.62 3.08 3.47
CA PHE A 16 -6.83 3.80 2.23
C PHE A 16 -8.15 3.40 1.57
N ASP A 17 -9.01 4.38 1.34
CA ASP A 17 -10.38 4.20 0.82
C ASP A 17 -10.50 4.38 -0.70
N GLY A 18 -9.43 4.80 -1.37
CA GLY A 18 -9.40 5.09 -2.81
C GLY A 18 -9.59 6.56 -3.16
N LYS A 19 -9.58 7.47 -2.19
CA LYS A 19 -9.68 8.91 -2.45
C LYS A 19 -8.37 9.48 -3.04
N PRO A 20 -8.42 10.19 -4.19
CA PRO A 20 -7.23 10.74 -4.85
C PRO A 20 -6.35 11.62 -3.96
N GLU A 21 -6.96 12.46 -3.12
CA GLU A 21 -6.25 13.37 -2.21
C GLU A 21 -5.37 12.63 -1.18
N ASN A 22 -5.70 11.37 -0.87
CA ASN A 22 -4.98 10.54 0.10
C ASN A 22 -3.87 9.69 -0.53
N VAL A 23 -3.84 9.56 -1.86
CA VAL A 23 -2.89 8.69 -2.59
C VAL A 23 -1.45 9.05 -2.26
N LYS A 24 -1.11 10.34 -2.32
CA LYS A 24 0.26 10.82 -2.07
C LYS A 24 0.75 10.47 -0.66
N MET A 25 -0.12 10.63 0.35
CA MET A 25 0.21 10.31 1.75
C MET A 25 0.34 8.79 1.95
N PHE A 26 -0.58 8.01 1.38
CA PHE A 26 -0.55 6.55 1.46
C PHE A 26 0.71 5.97 0.81
N VAL A 27 1.06 6.41 -0.40
CA VAL A 27 2.30 5.99 -1.09
C VAL A 27 3.55 6.35 -0.29
N LYS A 28 3.57 7.54 0.36
CA LYS A 28 4.69 7.92 1.23
C LYS A 28 4.82 6.97 2.43
N ALA A 29 3.71 6.60 3.06
CA ALA A 29 3.71 5.65 4.17
C ALA A 29 4.18 4.24 3.74
N ILE A 30 3.79 3.78 2.54
CA ILE A 30 4.25 2.50 1.99
C ILE A 30 5.78 2.49 1.79
N LYS A 31 6.36 3.58 1.29
CA LYS A 31 7.83 3.68 1.12
C LYS A 31 8.57 3.55 2.44
N ILE A 32 8.08 4.21 3.49
CA ILE A 32 8.63 4.08 4.85
C ILE A 32 8.49 2.63 5.33
N ALA A 33 7.32 2.01 5.13
CA ALA A 33 7.12 0.61 5.50
C ALA A 33 8.04 -0.36 4.74
N LYS A 34 8.37 -0.06 3.47
CA LYS A 34 9.32 -0.84 2.66
C LYS A 34 10.72 -0.81 3.26
N GLU A 35 11.19 0.35 3.71
CA GLU A 35 12.48 0.48 4.40
C GLU A 35 12.52 -0.32 5.72
N LEU A 36 11.39 -0.39 6.43
CA LEU A 36 11.27 -1.16 7.68
C LEU A 36 11.15 -2.67 7.46
N ALA A 37 10.51 -3.09 6.36
CA ALA A 37 10.25 -4.50 6.05
C ALA A 37 11.51 -5.28 5.62
N LYS A 38 12.60 -4.59 5.26
CA LYS A 38 13.85 -5.20 4.76
C LYS A 38 13.55 -6.19 3.63
N ASP A 39 13.83 -7.48 3.83
CA ASP A 39 13.71 -8.54 2.81
C ASP A 39 12.32 -9.21 2.79
N ASN A 40 11.41 -8.85 3.70
CA ASN A 40 10.08 -9.47 3.81
C ASN A 40 9.02 -8.77 2.96
N GLU A 41 9.33 -8.55 1.69
CA GLU A 41 8.50 -7.76 0.77
C GLU A 41 7.11 -8.37 0.57
N LEU A 42 7.02 -9.70 0.40
CA LEU A 42 5.74 -10.40 0.25
C LEU A 42 4.81 -10.17 1.45
N MET A 43 5.36 -10.24 2.68
CA MET A 43 4.57 -10.05 3.88
C MET A 43 4.12 -8.59 4.02
N LEU A 44 4.95 -7.63 3.61
CA LEU A 44 4.53 -6.23 3.52
C LEU A 44 3.35 -6.07 2.56
N VAL A 45 3.38 -6.65 1.36
CA VAL A 45 2.26 -6.58 0.41
C VAL A 45 0.96 -7.11 1.04
N ARG A 46 1.00 -8.25 1.72
CA ARG A 46 -0.18 -8.78 2.44
C ARG A 46 -0.71 -7.82 3.50
N VAL A 47 0.17 -7.13 4.22
CA VAL A 47 -0.28 -6.09 5.16
C VAL A 47 -0.92 -4.92 4.42
N LEU A 48 -0.35 -4.47 3.32
CA LEU A 48 -0.90 -3.37 2.52
C LEU A 48 -2.29 -3.69 1.97
N GLU A 49 -2.53 -4.94 1.56
CA GLU A 49 -3.86 -5.40 1.13
C GLU A 49 -4.91 -5.22 2.24
N THR A 50 -4.56 -5.55 3.50
CA THR A 50 -5.48 -5.35 4.64
C THR A 50 -5.76 -3.89 4.98
N LYS A 51 -4.94 -2.95 4.46
CA LYS A 51 -5.13 -1.50 4.65
C LYS A 51 -6.08 -0.89 3.64
N LEU A 52 -6.41 -1.61 2.58
CA LEU A 52 -7.37 -1.16 1.59
C LEU A 52 -8.78 -1.30 2.13
N THR A 53 -9.59 -0.26 1.97
CA THR A 53 -10.99 -0.23 2.38
C THR A 53 -11.85 0.35 1.27
N GLY A 54 -13.18 0.19 1.38
CA GLY A 54 -14.13 0.78 0.45
C GLY A 54 -13.82 0.47 -1.02
N LYS A 55 -13.71 1.52 -1.85
CA LYS A 55 -13.45 1.38 -3.29
C LYS A 55 -12.07 0.81 -3.58
N ALA A 56 -11.07 1.09 -2.75
CA ALA A 56 -9.72 0.58 -2.93
C ALA A 56 -9.66 -0.95 -2.79
N ALA A 57 -10.33 -1.50 -1.79
CA ALA A 57 -10.41 -2.95 -1.59
C ALA A 57 -11.10 -3.68 -2.75
N GLN A 58 -12.09 -3.05 -3.40
CA GLN A 58 -12.84 -3.67 -4.50
C GLN A 58 -12.13 -3.63 -5.85
N THR A 59 -11.11 -2.78 -5.98
CA THR A 59 -10.50 -2.49 -7.29
C THR A 59 -9.05 -2.89 -7.39
N MET A 60 -8.37 -3.22 -6.30
CA MET A 60 -6.99 -3.70 -6.34
C MET A 60 -6.93 -5.17 -6.78
N SER A 61 -5.86 -5.55 -7.49
CA SER A 61 -5.62 -6.94 -7.93
C SER A 61 -4.98 -7.75 -6.80
N GLU A 62 -5.39 -9.01 -6.65
CA GLU A 62 -4.90 -9.95 -5.62
C GLU A 62 -3.54 -10.60 -5.98
N ASP A 63 -3.05 -10.39 -7.21
CA ASP A 63 -1.85 -11.05 -7.75
C ASP A 63 -0.56 -10.23 -7.56
N ILE A 64 -0.61 -9.13 -6.82
CA ILE A 64 0.55 -8.26 -6.61
C ILE A 64 1.50 -8.93 -5.60
N MET A 65 2.77 -9.10 -5.98
CA MET A 65 3.78 -9.72 -5.10
C MET A 65 4.89 -8.77 -4.67
N LYS A 66 5.01 -7.60 -5.33
CA LYS A 66 6.03 -6.59 -5.03
C LYS A 66 5.40 -5.28 -4.58
N VAL A 67 6.09 -4.58 -3.68
CA VAL A 67 5.62 -3.30 -3.14
C VAL A 67 5.63 -2.22 -4.22
N ASP A 68 6.60 -2.25 -5.13
CA ASP A 68 6.67 -1.26 -6.22
C ASP A 68 5.52 -1.44 -7.22
N GLU A 69 5.13 -2.68 -7.50
CA GLU A 69 3.95 -3.00 -8.32
C GLU A 69 2.67 -2.53 -7.62
N PHE A 70 2.57 -2.73 -6.30
CA PHE A 70 1.46 -2.22 -5.49
C PHE A 70 1.34 -0.70 -5.57
N ILE A 71 2.46 0.03 -5.44
CA ILE A 71 2.50 1.48 -5.55
C ILE A 71 2.08 1.93 -6.95
N ALA A 72 2.61 1.29 -8.00
CA ALA A 72 2.28 1.64 -9.38
C ALA A 72 0.78 1.48 -9.66
N GLU A 73 0.17 0.39 -9.16
CA GLU A 73 -1.25 0.13 -9.35
C GLU A 73 -2.13 1.12 -8.57
N ILE A 74 -1.77 1.47 -7.33
CA ILE A 74 -2.46 2.51 -6.55
C ILE A 74 -2.45 3.84 -7.29
N LYS A 75 -1.30 4.25 -7.83
CA LYS A 75 -1.20 5.51 -8.57
C LYS A 75 -2.04 5.49 -9.84
N LYS A 76 -1.91 4.45 -10.65
CA LYS A 76 -2.69 4.27 -11.87
C LYS A 76 -4.20 4.35 -11.62
N ARG A 77 -4.70 3.70 -10.56
CA ARG A 77 -6.15 3.61 -10.29
C ARG A 77 -6.74 4.86 -9.64
N PHE A 78 -5.97 5.56 -8.80
CA PHE A 78 -6.50 6.59 -7.92
C PHE A 78 -5.86 7.98 -8.08
N GLU A 79 -4.67 8.09 -8.71
CA GLU A 79 -4.03 9.38 -9.00
C GLU A 79 -4.55 9.96 -10.34
N GLU A 80 -4.79 9.11 -11.35
CA GLU A 80 -5.17 9.55 -12.71
C GLU A 80 -6.64 9.94 -12.89
N ARG A 81 -7.52 9.66 -11.90
CA ARG A 81 -8.96 9.99 -12.00
C ARG A 81 -9.30 11.48 -11.77
N GLN A 82 -8.32 12.38 -11.72
CA GLN A 82 -8.56 13.82 -11.56
C GLN A 82 -8.85 14.58 -12.87
N ILE A 83 -8.85 13.90 -14.02
CA ILE A 83 -9.25 14.51 -15.29
C ILE A 83 -10.54 13.83 -15.73
N HIS A 84 -11.69 14.43 -15.45
CA HIS A 84 -12.94 14.48 -16.24
C HIS A 84 -14.02 15.22 -15.44
#